data_AF-A0A392PM20-F1
#
_entry.id   AF-A0A392PM20-F1
#
_cell.length_a   1.000
_cell.length_b   1.000
_cell.length_c   1.000
_cell.angle_alpha   90.00
_cell.angle_beta   90.00
_cell.angle_gamma   90.00
#
_symmetry.space_group_name_H-M   'P 1'
#
loop_
_entity.id
_entity.type
_entity.pdbx_description
1 polymer ?
#
loop_
_entity_poly.entity_id
_entity_poly.type
_entity_poly.pdbx_seq_one_letter_code
_entity_poly.pdbx_strand_id
1 'polypeptide(L)'
;MPGVVDVQAKVLKLGNPIYSTVLNIDGVPRTNEQHIHLQRFKDYHPLVSLLKDADTVCVTKRNPPYDERLELKKCGIHLIFEGDDDYEGDEESLDKGLQSVSERLARFFNTCDEVVDDTESEDDQCQHEWEQEKEETGTRLLGFKFKGSSILSFLLSLFFVLLGWFWFKFMSSAVKRD
;
A
#
# COMPACT_ATOMS: atom_id res chain seq x y z
N MET A 1 6.98 18.12 25.52
CA MET A 1 5.60 18.38 25.07
C MET A 1 4.77 17.11 25.33
N PRO A 2 3.45 17.18 25.54
CA PRO A 2 2.63 15.96 25.59
C PRO A 2 2.60 15.35 24.18
N GLY A 3 3.17 14.16 24.01
CA GLY A 3 3.17 13.40 22.77
C GLY A 3 2.30 12.16 22.90
N VAL A 4 1.64 11.75 21.83
CA VAL A 4 0.83 10.52 21.83
C VAL A 4 1.74 9.32 21.62
N VAL A 5 1.85 8.46 22.64
CA VAL A 5 2.78 7.33 22.66
C VAL A 5 2.19 6.00 22.17
N ASP A 6 0.90 6.01 21.82
CA ASP A 6 0.16 4.79 21.48
C ASP A 6 0.00 4.55 19.98
N VAL A 7 0.47 5.44 19.12
CA VAL A 7 0.52 5.16 17.69
C VAL A 7 1.89 4.57 17.36
N GLN A 8 1.90 3.37 16.79
CA GLN A 8 3.11 2.64 16.43
C GLN A 8 3.16 2.38 14.93
N ALA A 9 4.34 2.56 14.34
CA ALA A 9 4.65 2.04 13.03
C ALA A 9 5.47 0.74 13.16
N LYS A 10 5.20 -0.22 12.27
CA LYS A 10 5.87 -1.51 12.22
C LYS A 10 6.27 -1.86 10.80
N VAL A 11 7.44 -2.47 10.66
CA VAL A 11 7.85 -3.17 9.45
C VAL A 11 7.63 -4.65 9.68
N LEU A 12 6.88 -5.29 8.80
CA LEU A 12 6.52 -6.70 8.87
C LEU A 12 7.15 -7.46 7.71
N LYS A 13 7.79 -8.58 8.03
CA LYS A 13 8.26 -9.56 7.06
C LYS A 13 7.40 -10.81 7.15
N LEU A 14 6.71 -11.15 6.06
CA LEU A 14 5.76 -12.28 6.03
C LEU A 14 4.73 -12.21 7.19
N GLY A 15 4.28 -10.99 7.52
CA GLY A 15 3.35 -10.72 8.62
C GLY A 15 3.97 -10.65 10.02
N ASN A 16 5.26 -10.97 10.18
CA ASN A 16 5.94 -10.92 11.47
C ASN A 16 6.69 -9.59 11.65
N PRO A 17 6.54 -8.88 12.78
CA PRO A 17 7.22 -7.62 13.00
C PRO A 17 8.72 -7.83 13.15
N ILE A 18 9.50 -7.15 12.28
CA ILE A 18 10.96 -7.11 12.35
C ILE A 18 11.47 -5.80 12.96
N TYR A 19 10.64 -4.75 12.93
CA TYR A 19 10.93 -3.48 13.58
C TYR A 19 9.62 -2.81 14.01
N SER A 20 9.65 -2.11 15.14
CA SER A 20 8.55 -1.29 15.62
C SER A 20 9.08 -0.03 16.28
N THR A 21 8.40 1.08 16.05
CA THR A 21 8.65 2.34 16.74
C THR A 21 7.35 3.05 17.06
N VAL A 22 7.37 3.88 18.10
CA VAL A 22 6.29 4.80 18.39
C VAL A 22 6.45 6.03 17.49
N LEU A 23 5.36 6.47 16.87
CA LEU A 23 5.35 7.70 16.10
C LEU A 23 5.34 8.88 17.06
N ASN A 24 6.30 9.80 16.89
CA ASN A 24 6.34 11.01 17.69
C ASN A 24 5.31 12.01 17.15
N ILE A 25 4.07 11.87 17.64
CA ILE A 25 2.97 12.77 17.31
C ILE A 25 3.00 13.92 18.30
N ASP A 26 3.72 14.98 17.93
CA ASP A 26 3.78 16.23 18.68
C ASP A 26 2.63 17.16 18.28
N GLY A 27 2.29 18.09 19.19
CA GLY A 27 1.32 19.15 18.91
C GLY A 27 -0.13 18.71 18.93
N VAL A 28 -0.44 17.54 19.51
CA VAL A 28 -1.82 17.05 19.63
C VAL A 28 -2.67 18.04 20.45
N PRO A 29 -3.70 18.64 19.85
CA PRO A 29 -4.58 19.57 20.56
C PRO A 29 -5.29 18.88 21.71
N ARG A 30 -5.60 19.62 22.77
CA ARG A 30 -6.38 19.10 23.90
C ARG A 30 -7.88 18.94 23.58
N THR A 31 -8.26 19.08 22.32
CA THR A 31 -9.63 18.93 21.86
C THR A 31 -9.90 17.48 21.49
N ASN A 32 -11.16 17.06 21.60
CA ASN A 32 -11.64 15.74 21.16
C ASN A 32 -11.98 15.71 19.65
N GLU A 33 -11.53 16.72 18.90
CA GLU A 33 -11.73 16.82 17.46
C GLU A 33 -10.84 15.81 16.73
N GLN A 34 -11.13 15.62 15.44
CA GLN A 34 -10.31 14.75 14.60
C GLN A 34 -9.07 15.50 14.14
N HIS A 35 -7.92 14.84 14.19
CA HIS A 35 -6.63 15.44 13.81
C HIS A 35 -5.97 14.60 12.72
N ILE A 36 -5.36 15.27 11.76
CA ILE A 36 -4.52 14.65 10.72
C ILE A 36 -3.07 14.92 11.09
N HIS A 37 -2.25 13.87 11.12
CA HIS A 37 -0.82 13.96 11.39
C HIS A 37 -0.02 13.40 10.23
N LEU A 38 0.83 14.24 9.64
CA LEU A 38 1.77 13.85 8.59
C LEU A 38 3.18 13.78 9.17
N GLN A 39 3.86 12.65 8.96
CA GLN A 39 5.23 12.45 9.43
C GLN A 39 6.11 11.93 8.30
N ARG A 40 7.16 12.68 7.96
CA ARG A 40 8.16 12.30 6.95
C ARG A 40 9.36 11.64 7.63
N PHE A 41 9.79 10.51 7.09
CA PHE A 41 11.01 9.83 7.52
C PHE A 41 12.09 10.00 6.47
N LYS A 42 13.34 10.15 6.93
CA LYS A 42 14.51 10.11 6.05
C LYS A 42 14.83 8.66 5.69
N ASP A 43 15.54 8.47 4.59
CA ASP A 43 15.99 7.18 4.05
C ASP A 43 16.77 6.32 5.05
N TYR A 44 17.58 6.95 5.90
CA TYR A 44 18.34 6.27 6.95
C TYR A 44 17.50 5.88 8.18
N HIS A 45 16.24 6.31 8.28
CA HIS A 45 15.39 5.94 9.40
C HIS A 45 15.06 4.44 9.34
N PRO A 46 15.07 3.69 10.46
CA PRO A 46 14.88 2.24 10.42
C PRO A 46 13.57 1.76 9.78
N LEU A 47 12.49 2.56 9.82
CA LEU A 47 11.24 2.26 9.10
C LEU A 47 11.44 2.18 7.58
N VAL A 48 12.41 2.92 7.04
CA VAL A 48 12.71 2.99 5.60
C VAL A 48 13.87 2.06 5.29
N SER A 49 14.97 2.15 6.04
CA SER A 49 16.20 1.40 5.74
C SER A 49 16.09 -0.12 5.95
N LEU A 50 15.15 -0.58 6.79
CA LEU A 50 14.90 -2.02 6.99
C LEU A 50 13.85 -2.58 6.04
N LEU A 51 13.11 -1.71 5.34
CA LEU A 51 12.05 -2.12 4.43
C LEU A 51 12.68 -2.77 3.20
N LYS A 52 12.25 -4.00 2.89
CA LYS A 52 12.66 -4.73 1.69
C LYS A 52 11.47 -5.01 0.79
N ASP A 53 11.77 -5.46 -0.43
CA ASP A 53 10.75 -5.95 -1.35
C ASP A 53 9.84 -6.98 -0.67
N ALA A 54 8.54 -6.80 -0.85
CA ALA A 54 7.46 -7.60 -0.24
C ALA A 54 7.31 -7.52 1.29
N ASP A 55 8.12 -6.73 1.99
CA ASP A 55 7.80 -6.35 3.37
C ASP A 55 6.63 -5.36 3.39
N THR A 56 5.89 -5.32 4.50
CA THR A 56 4.77 -4.41 4.67
C THR A 56 5.02 -3.45 5.82
N VAL A 57 4.57 -2.21 5.67
CA VAL A 57 4.56 -1.23 6.75
C VAL A 57 3.12 -1.07 7.24
N CYS A 58 2.92 -1.06 8.55
CA CYS A 58 1.61 -0.78 9.13
C CYS A 58 1.70 0.23 10.27
N VAL A 59 0.64 1.02 10.41
CA VAL A 59 0.43 1.91 11.55
C VAL A 59 -0.70 1.34 12.39
N THR A 60 -0.45 1.16 13.68
CA THR A 60 -1.38 0.50 14.60
C THR A 60 -1.44 1.22 15.93
N LYS A 61 -2.57 1.12 16.63
CA LYS A 61 -2.62 1.45 18.06
C LYS A 61 -1.83 0.41 18.84
N ARG A 62 -1.04 0.86 19.81
CA ARG A 62 -0.29 0.03 20.75
C ARG A 62 -1.24 -0.89 21.51
N ASN A 63 -0.79 -2.11 21.76
CA ASN A 63 -1.51 -3.09 22.57
C ASN A 63 -0.58 -3.67 23.65
N PRO A 64 -0.85 -3.47 24.96
CA PRO A 64 -1.93 -2.64 25.51
C PRO A 64 -1.66 -1.14 25.31
N PRO A 65 -2.71 -0.30 25.15
CA PRO A 65 -2.53 1.15 25.04
C PRO A 65 -2.26 1.79 26.40
N TYR A 66 -1.57 2.93 26.39
CA TYR A 66 -1.36 3.80 27.55
C TYR A 66 -2.57 4.72 27.80
N ASP A 67 -3.14 5.28 26.73
CA ASP A 67 -4.38 6.03 26.71
C ASP A 67 -5.46 5.25 25.94
N GLU A 68 -6.44 4.76 26.69
CA GLU A 68 -7.57 4.02 26.11
C GLU A 68 -8.45 4.91 25.23
N ARG A 69 -8.46 6.23 25.46
CA ARG A 69 -9.31 7.20 24.75
C ARG A 69 -8.82 7.50 23.34
N LEU A 70 -7.56 7.22 23.04
CA LEU A 70 -7.00 7.45 21.72
C LEU A 70 -7.66 6.52 20.70
N GLU A 71 -8.20 7.07 19.62
CA GLU A 71 -8.74 6.29 18.52
C GLU A 71 -7.95 6.55 17.24
N LEU A 72 -7.45 5.48 16.61
CA LEU A 72 -6.81 5.55 15.29
C LEU A 72 -7.87 5.24 14.23
N LYS A 73 -8.40 6.28 13.58
CA LYS A 73 -9.50 6.16 12.59
C LYS A 73 -9.04 5.68 11.22
N LYS A 74 -8.12 6.41 10.60
CA LYS A 74 -7.55 6.11 9.28
C LYS A 74 -6.04 6.30 9.32
N CYS A 75 -5.32 5.51 8.53
CA CYS A 75 -3.89 5.68 8.32
C CYS A 75 -3.52 5.33 6.88
N GLY A 76 -2.55 6.06 6.32
CA GLY A 76 -1.97 5.84 5.01
C GLY A 76 -0.45 5.92 5.09
N ILE A 77 0.23 5.26 4.16
CA ILE A 77 1.68 5.30 4.01
C ILE A 77 1.95 5.53 2.53
N HIS A 78 2.83 6.49 2.23
CA HIS A 78 3.27 6.80 0.89
C HIS A 78 4.81 6.75 0.87
N LEU A 79 5.37 6.01 -0.09
CA LEU A 79 6.81 5.95 -0.31
C LEU A 79 7.17 7.01 -1.34
N ILE A 80 8.01 7.97 -0.95
CA ILE A 80 8.48 9.07 -1.81
C ILE A 80 9.83 8.66 -2.38
N PHE A 81 9.95 8.66 -3.70
CA PHE A 81 11.16 8.40 -4.45
C PHE A 81 11.80 9.70 -4.94
N GLU A 82 13.08 9.62 -5.34
CA GLU A 82 13.75 10.72 -6.03
C GLU A 82 13.00 11.01 -7.34
N GLY A 83 12.68 12.29 -7.61
CA GLY A 83 11.81 12.70 -8.70
C GLY A 83 10.36 12.99 -8.33
N ASP A 84 9.83 12.46 -7.21
CA ASP A 84 8.40 12.59 -6.85
C ASP A 84 8.00 14.02 -6.42
N ASP A 85 8.98 14.87 -6.10
CA ASP A 85 8.80 16.22 -5.56
C ASP A 85 9.77 17.23 -6.21
N ASP A 86 10.34 16.86 -7.36
CA ASP A 86 11.40 17.63 -8.04
C ASP A 86 10.84 18.55 -9.14
N TYR A 87 9.53 18.77 -9.18
CA TYR A 87 8.90 19.65 -10.16
C TYR A 87 8.97 21.11 -9.69
N GLU A 88 9.61 21.97 -10.48
CA GLU A 88 9.85 23.38 -10.12
C GLU A 88 8.81 24.35 -10.72
N GLY A 89 7.82 23.85 -11.48
CA GLY A 89 6.79 24.66 -12.14
C GLY A 89 5.49 24.76 -11.34
N ASP A 90 4.52 25.50 -11.90
CA ASP A 90 3.14 25.48 -11.41
C ASP A 90 2.44 24.18 -11.82
N GLU A 91 1.95 23.46 -10.82
CA GLU A 91 1.31 22.15 -10.96
C GLU A 91 -0.22 22.22 -10.96
N GLU A 92 -0.83 23.40 -10.78
CA GLU A 92 -2.28 23.55 -10.68
C GLU A 92 -3.01 23.01 -11.91
N SER A 93 -2.40 23.19 -13.08
CA SER A 93 -2.93 22.78 -14.38
C SER A 93 -2.61 21.33 -14.78
N LEU A 94 -1.77 20.63 -14.01
CA LEU A 94 -1.41 19.25 -14.30
C LEU A 94 -2.55 18.29 -13.92
N ASP A 95 -2.61 17.17 -14.63
CA ASP A 95 -3.47 16.07 -14.22
C ASP A 95 -3.00 15.48 -12.87
N LYS A 96 -3.94 14.98 -12.05
CA LYS A 96 -3.66 14.49 -10.68
C LYS A 96 -2.53 13.47 -10.62
N GLY A 97 -2.39 12.62 -11.65
CA GLY A 97 -1.34 11.59 -11.71
C GLY A 97 0.07 12.14 -12.02
N LEU A 98 0.17 13.39 -12.44
CA LEU A 98 1.41 14.09 -12.77
C LEU A 98 1.84 15.11 -11.70
N GLN A 99 1.01 15.34 -10.69
CA GLN A 99 1.30 16.23 -9.59
C GLN A 99 2.23 15.58 -8.56
N SER A 100 3.14 16.38 -8.01
CA SER A 100 4.01 16.04 -6.90
C SER A 100 3.20 15.67 -5.67
N VAL A 101 3.86 14.94 -4.76
CA VAL A 101 3.25 14.57 -3.48
C VAL A 101 2.90 15.83 -2.66
N SER A 102 3.74 16.86 -2.73
CA SER A 102 3.50 18.12 -2.02
C SER A 102 2.27 18.86 -2.55
N GLU A 103 2.10 18.96 -3.87
CA GLU A 103 0.92 19.60 -4.48
C GLU A 103 -0.37 18.84 -4.15
N ARG A 104 -0.35 17.51 -4.27
CA ARG A 104 -1.50 16.66 -3.92
C ARG A 104 -1.92 16.83 -2.47
N LEU A 105 -0.94 16.91 -1.55
CA LEU A 105 -1.20 17.17 -0.13
C LEU A 105 -1.75 18.58 0.10
N ALA A 106 -1.17 19.60 -0.54
CA ALA A 106 -1.64 20.98 -0.42
C ALA A 106 -3.10 21.11 -0.85
N ARG A 107 -3.46 20.54 -2.02
CA ARG A 107 -4.84 20.50 -2.51
C ARG A 107 -5.78 19.81 -1.53
N PHE A 108 -5.38 18.65 -0.99
CA PHE A 108 -6.19 17.93 0.00
C PHE A 108 -6.53 18.80 1.22
N PHE A 109 -5.54 19.47 1.81
CA PHE A 109 -5.79 20.33 2.97
C PHE A 109 -6.62 21.56 2.62
N ASN A 110 -6.39 22.19 1.47
CA ASN A 110 -7.18 23.35 1.02
C ASN A 110 -8.66 22.99 0.82
N THR A 111 -8.96 21.82 0.25
CA THR A 111 -10.36 21.37 0.07
C THR A 111 -11.07 21.04 1.38
N CYS A 112 -10.33 20.71 2.45
CA CYS A 112 -10.91 20.43 3.76
C CYS A 112 -11.39 21.71 4.48
N ASP A 113 -10.81 22.87 4.15
CA ASP A 113 -11.15 24.15 4.76
C ASP A 113 -12.33 24.86 4.06
N GLU A 114 -12.64 24.51 2.81
CA GLU A 114 -13.70 25.15 2.02
C GLU A 114 -15.13 24.62 2.29
N VAL A 115 -15.28 23.58 3.12
CA VAL A 115 -16.60 23.03 3.51
C VAL A 115 -17.16 23.81 4.71
N VAL A 116 -17.48 25.09 4.49
CA VAL A 116 -18.30 25.90 5.40
C VAL A 116 -19.31 26.72 4.58
N ASP A 117 -20.13 26.06 3.77
CA ASP A 117 -21.48 26.56 3.45
C ASP A 117 -22.40 25.39 3.11
N ASP A 118 -23.64 25.49 3.57
CA ASP A 118 -24.64 24.41 3.58
C ASP A 118 -25.01 23.95 2.16
N THR A 119 -24.48 22.83 1.67
CA THR A 119 -25.16 22.03 0.62
C THR A 119 -24.79 20.54 0.74
N GLU A 120 -25.83 19.71 0.73
CA GLU A 120 -25.79 18.26 0.94
C GLU A 120 -24.96 17.51 -0.12
N SER A 121 -24.22 16.49 0.35
CA SER A 121 -23.73 15.30 -0.37
C SER A 121 -22.57 15.43 -1.38
N GLU A 122 -21.34 15.53 -0.86
CA GLU A 122 -20.11 15.17 -1.62
C GLU A 122 -19.16 14.23 -0.82
N ASP A 123 -19.67 13.59 0.24
CA ASP A 123 -18.89 12.63 1.07
C ASP A 123 -18.45 11.37 0.31
N ASP A 124 -19.01 11.09 -0.87
CA ASP A 124 -18.76 9.87 -1.65
C ASP A 124 -17.56 9.98 -2.61
N GLN A 125 -17.16 11.18 -3.05
CA GLN A 125 -16.13 11.30 -4.08
C GLN A 125 -14.70 11.18 -3.51
N CYS A 126 -14.45 11.74 -2.32
CA CYS A 126 -13.17 11.62 -1.63
C CYS A 126 -12.90 10.21 -1.09
N GLN A 127 -13.94 9.41 -0.80
CA GLN A 127 -13.76 8.03 -0.33
C GLN A 127 -13.38 7.09 -1.46
N HIS A 128 -13.96 7.28 -2.66
CA HIS A 128 -13.68 6.45 -3.83
C HIS A 128 -12.23 6.58 -4.32
N GLU A 129 -11.63 7.78 -4.29
CA GLU A 129 -10.27 8.01 -4.81
C GLU A 129 -9.16 7.36 -3.95
N TRP A 130 -9.32 7.31 -2.61
CA TRP A 130 -8.37 6.62 -1.73
C TRP A 130 -8.48 5.10 -1.79
N GLU A 131 -9.65 4.56 -2.10
CA GLU A 131 -9.84 3.13 -2.36
C GLU A 131 -9.21 2.74 -3.71
N GLN A 132 -9.27 3.62 -4.71
CA GLN A 132 -8.63 3.44 -6.00
C GLN A 132 -7.09 3.49 -5.91
N GLU A 133 -6.52 4.43 -5.14
CA GLU A 133 -5.07 4.47 -4.91
C GLU A 133 -4.59 3.35 -3.99
N LYS A 134 -5.41 2.86 -3.04
CA LYS A 134 -5.16 1.59 -2.30
C LYS A 134 -5.22 0.38 -3.21
N GLU A 135 -6.08 0.38 -4.23
CA GLU A 135 -6.13 -0.68 -5.22
C GLU A 135 -4.90 -0.61 -6.13
N GLU A 136 -4.41 0.56 -6.52
CA GLU A 136 -3.21 0.71 -7.36
C GLU A 136 -1.88 0.49 -6.59
N THR A 137 -1.75 1.02 -5.37
CA THR A 137 -0.57 0.79 -4.52
C THR A 137 -0.61 -0.56 -3.83
N GLY A 138 -1.80 -1.05 -3.46
CA GLY A 138 -2.04 -2.42 -3.01
C GLY A 138 -1.88 -3.43 -4.15
N THR A 139 -2.18 -3.11 -5.41
CA THR A 139 -1.82 -3.99 -6.53
C THR A 139 -0.32 -3.89 -6.88
N ARG A 140 0.37 -2.79 -6.58
CA ARG A 140 1.83 -2.70 -6.70
C ARG A 140 2.59 -3.45 -5.60
N LEU A 141 2.15 -3.40 -4.35
CA LEU A 141 2.77 -4.12 -3.20
C LEU A 141 2.28 -5.56 -3.04
N LEU A 142 1.08 -5.89 -3.53
CA LEU A 142 0.40 -7.19 -3.33
C LEU A 142 0.13 -7.91 -4.68
N GLY A 143 0.70 -7.42 -5.78
CA GLY A 143 0.52 -7.93 -7.15
C GLY A 143 1.69 -8.72 -7.72
N PHE A 144 2.27 -9.63 -6.95
CA PHE A 144 2.64 -10.94 -7.52
C PHE A 144 1.65 -12.00 -7.03
N LYS A 145 0.34 -11.71 -7.16
CA LYS A 145 -0.60 -12.81 -7.42
C LYS A 145 -0.18 -13.37 -8.76
N PHE A 146 0.49 -14.52 -8.76
CA PHE A 146 0.45 -15.43 -9.90
C PHE A 146 -1.04 -15.70 -10.18
N LYS A 147 -1.67 -14.86 -11.00
CA LYS A 147 -2.86 -15.23 -11.74
C LYS A 147 -2.34 -16.32 -12.66
N GLY A 148 -2.46 -17.55 -12.16
CA GLY A 148 -1.81 -18.75 -12.69
C GLY A 148 -1.82 -18.67 -14.20
N SER A 149 -0.63 -18.57 -14.77
CA SER A 149 -0.42 -18.50 -16.19
C SER A 149 -1.19 -19.65 -16.82
N SER A 150 -2.25 -19.32 -17.57
CA SER A 150 -3.00 -20.32 -18.34
C SER A 150 -2.04 -21.10 -19.26
N ILE A 151 -0.90 -20.51 -19.62
CA ILE A 151 0.14 -21.12 -20.45
C ILE A 151 0.81 -22.29 -19.71
N LEU A 152 1.00 -22.22 -18.39
CA LEU A 152 1.70 -23.28 -17.64
C LEU A 152 0.83 -24.54 -17.49
N SER A 153 -0.49 -24.39 -17.35
CA SER A 153 -1.43 -25.51 -17.42
C SER A 153 -1.56 -26.08 -18.84
N PHE A 154 -1.53 -25.23 -19.88
CA PHE A 154 -1.47 -25.71 -21.27
C PHE A 154 -0.18 -26.50 -21.56
N LEU A 155 0.98 -26.03 -21.09
CA LEU A 155 2.26 -26.72 -21.27
C LEU A 155 2.31 -28.06 -20.51
N LEU A 156 1.79 -28.10 -19.29
CA LEU A 156 1.71 -29.34 -18.52
C LEU A 156 0.73 -30.35 -19.17
N SER A 157 -0.41 -29.87 -19.66
CA SER A 157 -1.36 -30.71 -20.41
C SER A 157 -0.73 -31.25 -21.69
N LEU A 158 -0.04 -30.41 -22.47
CA LEU A 158 0.66 -30.83 -23.68
C LEU A 158 1.75 -31.88 -23.38
N PHE A 159 2.47 -31.73 -22.28
CA PHE A 159 3.47 -32.71 -21.85
C PHE A 159 2.85 -34.10 -21.61
N PHE A 160 1.71 -34.18 -20.91
CA PHE A 160 1.03 -35.46 -20.68
C PHE A 160 0.46 -36.08 -21.96
N VAL A 161 -0.04 -35.26 -22.90
CA VAL A 161 -0.49 -35.74 -24.22
C VAL A 161 0.68 -36.30 -25.02
N LEU A 162 1.82 -35.62 -25.06
CA LEU A 162 3.02 -36.08 -25.75
C LEU A 162 3.60 -37.35 -25.10
N LEU A 163 3.60 -37.44 -23.77
CA LEU A 163 4.00 -38.66 -23.06
C LEU A 163 3.09 -39.82 -23.46
N GLY A 164 1.77 -39.64 -23.39
CA GLY A 164 0.80 -40.67 -23.78
C GLY A 164 0.99 -41.14 -25.22
N TRP A 165 1.25 -40.22 -26.15
CA TRP A 165 1.49 -40.55 -27.55
C TRP A 165 2.82 -41.29 -27.76
N PHE A 166 3.86 -40.91 -27.01
CA PHE A 166 5.15 -41.61 -26.99
C PHE A 166 5.00 -43.05 -26.48
N TRP A 167 4.28 -43.25 -25.37
CA TRP A 167 4.01 -44.59 -24.81
C TRP A 167 3.14 -45.44 -25.75
N PHE A 168 2.13 -44.85 -26.40
CA PHE A 168 1.29 -45.56 -27.37
C PHE A 168 2.09 -46.03 -28.60
N LYS A 169 2.99 -45.18 -29.12
CA LYS A 169 3.93 -45.55 -30.20
C LYS A 169 4.90 -46.65 -29.78
N PHE A 170 5.43 -46.58 -28.56
CA PHE A 170 6.34 -47.59 -28.02
C PHE A 170 5.65 -48.96 -27.88
N MET A 171 4.44 -49.00 -27.30
CA MET A 171 3.66 -50.23 -27.17
C MET A 171 3.19 -50.77 -28.52
N SER A 172 2.76 -49.91 -29.44
CA SER A 172 2.38 -50.33 -30.81
C SER A 172 3.57 -50.88 -31.61
N SER A 173 4.80 -50.45 -31.31
CA SER A 173 6.02 -50.98 -31.91
C SER A 173 6.51 -52.28 -31.25
N ALA A 174 6.05 -52.58 -30.03
CA ALA A 174 6.33 -53.83 -29.35
C ALA A 174 5.40 -54.97 -29.81
N VAL A 175 4.14 -54.65 -30.15
CA VAL A 175 3.13 -55.61 -30.62
C VAL A 175 3.34 -56.06 -32.08
N LYS A 176 4.21 -55.39 -32.85
CA LYS A 176 4.55 -55.79 -34.24
C LYS A 176 5.82 -56.64 -34.36
N ARG A 177 6.36 -57.14 -33.26
CA ARG A 177 7.47 -58.10 -33.23
C ARG A 177 6.97 -59.44 -32.70
N ASP A 178 6.14 -60.09 -33.50
CA ASP A 178 5.90 -61.54 -33.52
C ASP A 178 5.44 -61.93 -34.93
#